data_AF-A0A965ASE8-F1
#
_entry.id   AF-A0A965ASE8-F1
#
_cell.length_a   1.000
_cell.length_b   1.000
_cell.length_c   1.000
_cell.angle_alpha   90.00
_cell.angle_beta   90.00
_cell.angle_gamma   90.00
#
_symmetry.space_group_name_H-M   'P 1'
#
loop_
_entity.id
_entity.type
_entity.pdbx_description
1 polymer ?
#
loop_
_entity_poly.entity_id
_entity_poly.type
_entity_poly.pdbx_seq_one_letter_code
_entity_poly.pdbx_strand_id
1 'polypeptide(L)'
;MARREKKKQEVSLFPFLDILACVIGNLILIITAVVLEQVDTKPIAEQAKREAVQQQTKQDLLVIEELKKTLEDLKRQSIAGDKRIERAQQQIAAAEKQQQEAREKLRQIPPPPPPPDEEDLAKVKEREEGIQKIIAEIQRLQGELEKRKEKPDQSISILYENKGRGGVRRPFFVEISKSAVTLLPNDLDYKNLFGDEKPRQLPLANIGKNQDFKKLLDYVLSHKAPNGLLRGRRDTIVTFLVRPDAINAYRAVAREADQFEKANEKKLVVGMLPNGAPVLDSLTGKAPLPGEGKIVLD
;
A
#
# COMPACT_ATOMS: atom_id res chain seq x y z
N MET A 1 -123.49 12.64 -103.52
CA MET A 1 -124.11 12.00 -102.34
C MET A 1 -123.02 11.71 -101.33
N ALA A 2 -123.20 12.16 -100.09
CA ALA A 2 -122.24 12.03 -99.01
C ALA A 2 -122.02 10.55 -98.62
N ARG A 3 -120.77 10.15 -98.41
CA ARG A 3 -120.46 8.91 -97.67
C ARG A 3 -119.47 9.24 -96.55
N ARG A 4 -120.03 9.28 -95.34
CA ARG A 4 -119.36 9.42 -94.05
C ARG A 4 -118.36 8.28 -93.81
N GLU A 5 -117.29 8.65 -93.13
CA GLU A 5 -116.25 7.83 -92.53
C GLU A 5 -116.80 6.64 -91.72
N LYS A 6 -116.05 5.53 -91.71
CA LYS A 6 -115.96 4.67 -90.53
C LYS A 6 -114.63 4.97 -89.84
N LYS A 7 -114.64 5.78 -88.78
CA LYS A 7 -113.47 5.95 -87.90
C LYS A 7 -113.18 4.60 -87.23
N LYS A 8 -112.04 3.99 -87.55
CA LYS A 8 -111.46 2.95 -86.70
C LYS A 8 -111.04 3.63 -85.40
N GLN A 9 -111.60 3.18 -84.30
CA GLN A 9 -111.27 3.65 -82.97
C GLN A 9 -109.92 3.04 -82.61
N GLU A 10 -108.83 3.73 -82.96
CA GLU A 10 -107.49 3.39 -82.50
C GLU A 10 -107.45 3.69 -81.00
N VAL A 11 -107.58 2.65 -80.18
CA VAL A 11 -107.36 2.74 -78.74
C VAL A 11 -105.87 3.05 -78.56
N SER A 12 -105.57 4.32 -78.31
CA SER A 12 -104.21 4.76 -78.04
C SER A 12 -103.68 4.03 -76.81
N LEU A 13 -102.55 3.32 -76.97
CA LEU A 13 -101.83 2.62 -75.91
C LEU A 13 -101.00 3.57 -75.03
N PHE A 14 -100.85 4.84 -75.43
CA PHE A 14 -100.05 5.83 -74.71
C PHE A 14 -100.58 6.16 -73.31
N PRO A 15 -101.89 6.39 -73.09
CA PRO A 15 -102.42 6.64 -71.74
C PRO A 15 -102.25 5.44 -70.81
N PHE A 16 -102.24 4.22 -71.37
CA PHE A 16 -102.07 3.01 -70.57
C PHE A 16 -100.63 2.83 -70.08
N LEU A 17 -99.64 3.13 -70.93
CA LEU A 17 -98.23 3.10 -70.55
C LEU A 17 -97.88 4.18 -69.51
N ASP A 18 -98.43 5.40 -69.63
CA ASP A 18 -98.19 6.46 -68.65
C ASP A 18 -98.75 6.13 -67.27
N ILE A 19 -99.96 5.56 -67.20
CA ILE A 19 -100.54 5.10 -65.94
C ILE A 19 -99.73 3.94 -65.36
N LEU A 20 -99.30 2.99 -66.19
CA LEU A 20 -98.52 1.84 -65.75
C LEU A 20 -97.12 2.25 -65.25
N ALA A 21 -96.45 3.18 -65.92
CA ALA A 21 -95.18 3.76 -65.48
C ALA A 21 -95.35 4.53 -64.16
N CYS A 22 -96.44 5.28 -64.01
CA CYS A 22 -96.76 6.00 -62.77
C CYS A 22 -97.01 5.03 -61.60
N VAL A 23 -97.75 3.94 -61.82
CA VAL A 23 -98.01 2.93 -60.78
C VAL A 23 -96.73 2.19 -60.40
N ILE A 24 -95.92 1.77 -61.37
CA ILE A 24 -94.65 1.10 -61.08
C ILE A 24 -93.70 2.05 -60.34
N GLY A 25 -93.63 3.32 -60.75
CA GLY A 25 -92.81 4.33 -60.06
C GLY A 25 -93.22 4.54 -58.60
N ASN A 26 -94.52 4.65 -58.33
CA ASN A 26 -95.04 4.74 -56.97
C ASN A 26 -94.75 3.48 -56.16
N LEU A 27 -94.84 2.29 -56.77
CA LEU A 27 -94.54 1.04 -56.09
C LEU A 27 -93.04 0.93 -55.71
N ILE A 28 -92.14 1.33 -56.61
CA ILE A 28 -90.69 1.33 -56.36
C ILE A 28 -90.34 2.32 -55.24
N LEU A 29 -90.95 3.51 -55.22
CA LEU A 29 -90.75 4.47 -54.13
C LEU A 29 -91.21 3.93 -52.78
N ILE A 30 -92.36 3.26 -52.74
CA ILE A 30 -92.84 2.63 -51.50
C ILE A 30 -91.89 1.51 -51.03
N ILE A 31 -91.45 0.65 -51.95
CA ILE A 31 -90.55 -0.47 -51.60
C ILE A 31 -89.20 0.06 -51.09
N THR A 32 -88.63 1.06 -51.75
CA THR A 32 -87.35 1.66 -51.31
C THR A 32 -87.47 2.34 -49.96
N ALA A 33 -88.58 3.03 -49.68
CA ALA A 33 -88.86 3.60 -48.37
C ALA A 33 -88.95 2.51 -47.28
N VAL A 34 -89.69 1.43 -47.54
CA VAL A 34 -89.84 0.31 -46.58
C VAL A 34 -88.53 -0.44 -46.37
N VAL A 35 -87.74 -0.68 -47.42
CA VAL A 35 -86.44 -1.34 -47.29
C VAL A 35 -85.47 -0.48 -46.50
N LEU A 36 -85.42 0.85 -46.73
CA LEU A 36 -84.58 1.75 -45.93
C LEU A 36 -85.02 1.81 -44.46
N GLU A 37 -86.31 1.66 -44.18
CA GLU A 37 -86.84 1.59 -42.81
C GLU A 37 -86.54 0.24 -42.13
N GLN A 38 -86.44 -0.85 -42.91
CA GLN A 38 -86.08 -2.19 -42.45
C GLN A 38 -84.57 -2.44 -42.33
N VAL A 39 -83.72 -1.58 -42.90
CA VAL A 39 -82.27 -1.59 -42.61
C VAL A 39 -82.07 -1.04 -41.20
N ASP A 40 -82.29 -1.92 -40.22
CA ASP A 40 -82.08 -1.61 -38.82
C ASP A 40 -80.56 -1.43 -38.62
N THR A 41 -80.11 -0.17 -38.59
CA THR A 41 -78.72 0.23 -38.35
C THR A 41 -78.32 0.09 -36.88
N LYS A 42 -79.28 -0.24 -36.01
CA LYS A 42 -79.11 -0.41 -34.56
C LYS A 42 -78.10 -1.50 -34.17
N PRO A 43 -78.15 -2.76 -34.67
CA PRO A 43 -77.18 -3.79 -34.29
C PRO A 43 -75.73 -3.46 -34.66
N ILE A 44 -75.49 -2.84 -35.82
CA ILE A 44 -74.13 -2.44 -36.24
C ILE A 44 -73.62 -1.26 -35.41
N ALA A 45 -74.48 -0.26 -35.15
CA ALA A 45 -74.14 0.87 -34.30
C ALA A 45 -73.93 0.44 -32.82
N GLU A 46 -74.69 -0.52 -32.31
CA GLU A 46 -74.49 -1.09 -30.97
C GLU A 46 -73.20 -1.91 -30.88
N GLN A 47 -72.87 -2.68 -31.91
CA GLN A 47 -71.66 -3.49 -31.92
C GLN A 47 -70.40 -2.61 -31.98
N ALA A 48 -70.40 -1.57 -32.82
CA ALA A 48 -69.34 -0.57 -32.85
C ALA A 48 -69.22 0.19 -31.51
N LYS A 49 -70.34 0.52 -30.86
CA LYS A 49 -70.34 1.11 -29.50
C LYS A 49 -69.78 0.15 -28.45
N ARG A 50 -70.13 -1.14 -28.49
CA ARG A 50 -69.61 -2.16 -27.56
C ARG A 50 -68.11 -2.37 -27.76
N GLU A 51 -67.63 -2.41 -28.99
CA GLU A 51 -66.20 -2.52 -29.30
C GLU A 51 -65.43 -1.27 -28.85
N ALA A 52 -65.97 -0.06 -29.09
CA ALA A 52 -65.38 1.18 -28.60
C ALA A 52 -65.32 1.22 -27.07
N VAL A 53 -66.39 0.80 -26.38
CA VAL A 53 -66.44 0.71 -24.91
C VAL A 53 -65.45 -0.33 -24.40
N GLN A 54 -65.31 -1.48 -25.05
CA GLN A 54 -64.32 -2.50 -24.66
C GLN A 54 -62.89 -2.02 -24.85
N GLN A 55 -62.60 -1.30 -25.94
CA GLN A 55 -61.27 -0.71 -26.16
C GLN A 55 -60.96 0.38 -25.15
N GLN A 56 -61.92 1.25 -24.82
CA GLN A 56 -61.79 2.23 -23.74
C GLN A 56 -61.54 1.54 -22.40
N THR A 57 -62.33 0.53 -22.06
CA THR A 57 -62.17 -0.24 -20.80
C THR A 57 -60.77 -0.87 -20.70
N LYS A 58 -60.23 -1.39 -21.82
CA LYS A 58 -58.85 -1.93 -21.83
C LYS A 58 -57.79 -0.85 -21.63
N GLN A 59 -57.96 0.32 -22.26
CA GLN A 59 -57.06 1.45 -22.06
C GLN A 59 -57.14 1.96 -20.62
N ASP A 60 -58.33 2.10 -20.06
CA ASP A 60 -58.55 2.53 -18.68
C ASP A 60 -57.91 1.56 -17.69
N LEU A 61 -58.01 0.24 -17.93
CA LEU A 61 -57.35 -0.77 -17.09
C LEU A 61 -55.82 -0.65 -17.12
N LEU A 62 -55.23 -0.41 -18.30
CA LEU A 62 -53.78 -0.19 -18.43
C LEU A 62 -53.34 1.08 -17.71
N VAL A 63 -54.10 2.16 -17.87
CA VAL A 63 -53.85 3.44 -17.18
C VAL A 63 -53.98 3.27 -15.66
N ILE A 64 -54.97 2.51 -15.17
CA ILE A 64 -55.13 2.19 -13.75
C ILE A 64 -53.93 1.38 -13.23
N GLU A 65 -53.41 0.43 -14.02
CA GLU A 65 -52.24 -0.37 -13.61
C GLU A 65 -50.97 0.50 -13.53
N GLU A 66 -50.77 1.40 -14.50
CA GLU A 66 -49.66 2.36 -14.50
C GLU A 66 -49.78 3.37 -13.35
N LEU A 67 -50.99 3.88 -13.07
CA LEU A 67 -51.28 4.72 -11.93
C LEU A 67 -51.03 4.01 -10.59
N LYS A 68 -51.32 2.71 -10.49
CA LYS A 68 -50.99 1.92 -9.30
C LYS A 68 -49.48 1.77 -9.12
N LYS A 69 -48.74 1.48 -10.19
CA LYS A 69 -47.27 1.38 -10.14
C LYS A 69 -46.63 2.70 -9.73
N THR A 70 -47.06 3.81 -10.33
CA THR A 70 -46.57 5.15 -9.97
C THR A 70 -46.92 5.53 -8.52
N LEU A 71 -48.11 5.16 -8.02
CA LEU A 71 -48.46 5.34 -6.61
C LEU A 71 -47.59 4.50 -5.66
N GLU A 72 -47.27 3.26 -6.01
CA GLU A 72 -46.38 2.41 -5.21
C GLU A 72 -44.95 2.96 -5.20
N ASP A 73 -44.45 3.43 -6.34
CA ASP A 73 -43.14 4.06 -6.44
C ASP A 73 -43.07 5.37 -5.66
N LEU A 74 -44.12 6.20 -5.72
CA LEU A 74 -44.23 7.41 -4.91
C LEU A 74 -44.29 7.09 -3.41
N LYS A 75 -45.03 6.05 -2.99
CA LYS A 75 -45.05 5.60 -1.59
C LYS A 75 -43.67 5.13 -1.14
N ARG A 76 -42.95 4.36 -1.97
CA ARG A 76 -41.57 3.92 -1.68
C ARG A 76 -40.61 5.10 -1.58
N GLN A 77 -40.74 6.09 -2.46
CA GLN A 77 -39.97 7.33 -2.42
C GLN A 77 -40.28 8.18 -1.18
N SER A 78 -41.55 8.27 -0.76
CA SER A 78 -41.95 8.96 0.47
C SER A 78 -41.33 8.29 1.70
N ILE A 79 -41.43 6.97 1.83
CA ILE A 79 -40.84 6.23 2.96
C ILE A 79 -39.30 6.36 2.98
N ALA A 80 -38.66 6.37 1.81
CA ALA A 80 -37.23 6.65 1.70
C ALA A 80 -36.89 8.12 2.04
N GLY A 81 -37.78 9.05 1.70
CA GLY A 81 -37.72 10.46 2.08
C GLY A 81 -37.82 10.66 3.59
N ASP A 82 -38.79 10.02 4.25
CA ASP A 82 -38.99 10.08 5.70
C ASP A 82 -37.75 9.55 6.44
N LYS A 83 -37.18 8.43 6.00
CA LYS A 83 -35.91 7.92 6.56
C LYS A 83 -34.72 8.87 6.33
N ARG A 84 -34.70 9.60 5.22
CA ARG A 84 -33.68 10.64 4.96
C ARG A 84 -33.88 11.85 5.86
N ILE A 85 -35.14 12.24 6.10
CA ILE A 85 -35.50 13.34 7.01
C ILE A 85 -35.14 12.97 8.45
N GLU A 86 -35.46 11.76 8.92
CA GLU A 86 -35.07 11.28 10.26
C GLU A 86 -33.54 11.29 10.44
N ARG A 87 -32.78 10.80 9.44
CA ARG A 87 -31.31 10.83 9.48
C ARG A 87 -30.77 12.26 9.48
N ALA A 88 -31.35 13.15 8.67
CA ALA A 88 -30.97 14.55 8.66
C ALA A 88 -31.27 15.23 10.01
N GLN A 89 -32.41 14.96 10.63
CA GLN A 89 -32.75 15.46 11.97
C GLN A 89 -31.78 14.94 13.05
N GLN A 90 -31.42 13.65 13.00
CA GLN A 90 -30.41 13.08 13.91
C GLN A 90 -29.03 13.73 13.73
N GLN A 91 -28.62 13.99 12.49
CA GLN A 91 -27.36 14.66 12.19
C GLN A 91 -27.36 16.12 12.68
N ILE A 92 -28.47 16.84 12.50
CA ILE A 92 -28.63 18.20 13.01
C ILE A 92 -28.57 18.22 14.54
N ALA A 93 -29.29 17.33 15.23
CA ALA A 93 -29.25 17.24 16.69
C ALA A 93 -27.86 16.89 17.24
N ALA A 94 -27.12 16.00 16.56
CA ALA A 94 -25.75 15.68 16.92
C ALA A 94 -24.79 16.87 16.72
N ALA A 95 -24.94 17.61 15.62
CA ALA A 95 -24.15 18.80 15.33
C ALA A 95 -24.45 19.95 16.33
N GLU A 96 -25.70 20.15 16.72
CA GLU A 96 -26.09 21.13 17.74
C GLU A 96 -25.49 20.80 19.10
N LYS A 97 -25.51 19.52 19.51
CA LYS A 97 -24.87 19.07 20.76
C LYS A 97 -23.37 19.33 20.76
N GLN A 98 -22.68 19.02 19.66
CA GLN A 98 -21.25 19.32 19.52
C GLN A 98 -20.97 20.82 19.57
N GLN A 99 -21.82 21.64 18.97
CA GLN A 99 -21.69 23.10 19.02
C GLN A 99 -21.88 23.64 20.44
N GLN A 100 -22.83 23.09 21.20
CA GLN A 100 -23.05 23.47 22.60
C GLN A 100 -21.86 23.05 23.47
N GLU A 101 -21.35 21.82 23.35
CA GLU A 101 -20.15 21.36 24.05
C GLU A 101 -18.92 22.22 23.73
N ALA A 102 -18.75 22.62 22.46
CA ALA A 102 -17.68 23.53 22.04
C ALA A 102 -17.85 24.92 22.66
N ARG A 103 -19.08 25.46 22.71
CA ARG A 103 -19.39 26.75 23.35
C ARG A 103 -19.18 26.73 24.86
N GLU A 104 -19.55 25.64 25.52
CA GLU A 104 -19.28 25.47 26.95
C GLU A 104 -17.79 25.41 27.24
N LYS A 105 -17.03 24.65 26.42
CA LYS A 105 -15.57 24.65 26.50
C LYS A 105 -15.00 26.06 26.30
N LEU A 106 -15.47 26.81 25.31
CA LEU A 106 -15.05 28.20 25.07
C LEU A 106 -15.42 29.15 26.23
N ARG A 107 -16.56 28.94 26.91
CA ARG A 107 -16.95 29.71 28.10
C ARG A 107 -16.12 29.36 29.35
N GLN A 108 -15.61 28.13 29.42
CA GLN A 108 -14.69 27.69 30.46
C GLN A 108 -13.23 28.12 30.19
N ILE A 109 -12.93 28.66 29.01
CA ILE A 109 -11.64 29.32 28.77
C ILE A 109 -11.65 30.62 29.60
N PRO A 110 -10.73 30.78 30.56
CA PRO A 110 -10.61 32.02 31.31
C PRO A 110 -10.39 33.21 30.35
N PRO A 111 -10.83 34.42 30.72
CA PRO A 111 -10.69 35.58 29.85
C PRO A 111 -9.23 35.77 29.42
N PRO A 112 -8.97 36.27 28.19
CA PRO A 112 -7.62 36.57 27.74
C PRO A 112 -6.95 37.48 28.78
N PRO A 113 -5.65 37.25 29.08
CA PRO A 113 -4.94 38.08 30.04
C PRO A 113 -5.03 39.55 29.61
N PRO A 114 -5.04 40.50 30.58
CA PRO A 114 -5.02 41.93 30.28
C PRO A 114 -3.82 42.29 29.36
N PRO A 115 -3.88 43.44 28.66
CA PRO A 115 -2.80 43.88 27.78
C PRO A 115 -1.46 43.84 28.54
N PRO A 116 -0.36 43.42 27.88
CA PRO A 116 0.88 43.11 28.58
C PRO A 116 1.45 44.37 29.25
N ASP A 117 1.68 44.30 30.55
CA ASP A 117 2.50 45.28 31.27
C ASP A 117 3.95 45.21 30.77
N GLU A 118 4.76 46.26 30.96
CA GLU A 118 6.17 46.31 30.49
C GLU A 118 7.02 45.13 31.00
N GLU A 119 6.67 44.55 32.15
CA GLU A 119 7.31 43.34 32.68
C GLU A 119 7.01 42.06 31.86
N ASP A 120 5.85 41.97 31.23
CA ASP A 120 5.50 40.82 30.39
C ASP A 120 6.17 40.91 29.02
N LEU A 121 6.38 42.12 28.49
CA LEU A 121 7.22 42.33 27.30
C LEU A 121 8.68 41.96 27.55
N ALA A 122 9.20 42.22 28.75
CA ALA A 122 10.55 41.81 29.14
C ALA A 122 10.67 40.27 29.22
N LYS A 123 9.69 39.59 29.83
CA LYS A 123 9.64 38.12 29.89
C LYS A 123 9.48 37.47 28.52
N VAL A 124 8.73 38.10 27.61
CA VAL A 124 8.59 37.62 26.23
C VAL A 124 9.91 37.75 25.47
N LYS A 125 10.63 38.87 25.61
CA LYS A 125 11.98 39.03 25.02
C LYS A 125 12.98 38.02 25.57
N GLU A 126 12.99 37.76 26.87
CA GLU A 126 13.88 36.77 27.47
C GLU A 126 13.58 35.35 26.95
N ARG A 127 12.28 35.03 26.75
CA ARG A 127 11.87 33.77 26.12
C ARG A 127 12.28 33.69 24.65
N GLU A 128 12.15 34.77 23.89
CA GLU A 128 12.59 34.83 22.50
C GLU A 128 14.11 34.62 22.37
N GLU A 129 14.90 35.26 23.23
CA GLU A 129 16.36 35.04 23.30
C GLU A 129 16.69 33.59 23.70
N GLY A 130 15.92 33.00 24.63
CA GLY A 130 16.04 31.60 25.00
C GLY A 130 15.74 30.66 23.83
N ILE A 131 14.69 30.94 23.06
CA ILE A 131 14.32 30.18 21.86
C ILE A 131 15.41 30.29 20.80
N GLN A 132 15.98 31.48 20.57
CA GLN A 132 17.07 31.66 19.60
C GLN A 132 18.33 30.87 19.97
N LYS A 133 18.70 30.82 21.25
CA LYS A 133 19.83 30.00 21.73
C LYS A 133 19.58 28.50 21.51
N ILE A 134 18.34 28.05 21.76
CA ILE A 134 17.95 26.65 21.53
C ILE A 134 17.99 26.31 20.02
N ILE A 135 17.53 27.21 19.15
CA ILE A 135 17.58 27.01 17.69
C ILE A 135 19.04 26.92 17.21
N ALA A 136 19.92 27.79 17.70
CA ALA A 136 21.34 27.76 17.36
C ALA A 136 21.99 26.43 17.80
N GLU A 137 21.63 25.93 18.98
CA GLU A 137 22.14 24.64 19.47
C GLU A 137 21.61 23.45 18.66
N ILE A 138 20.33 23.49 18.26
CA ILE A 138 19.75 22.48 17.36
C ILE A 138 20.49 22.45 16.01
N GLN A 139 20.78 23.62 15.42
CA GLN A 139 21.53 23.70 14.17
C GLN A 139 22.96 23.16 14.31
N ARG A 140 23.64 23.46 15.43
CA ARG A 140 24.98 22.92 15.72
C ARG A 140 24.95 21.40 15.82
N LEU A 141 23.99 20.85 16.59
CA LEU A 141 23.82 19.42 16.76
C LEU A 141 23.42 18.71 15.46
N GLN A 142 22.60 19.34 14.62
CA GLN A 142 22.26 18.84 13.29
C GLN A 142 23.51 18.77 12.40
N GLY A 143 24.35 19.81 12.38
CA GLY A 143 25.62 19.80 11.64
C GLY A 143 26.61 18.72 12.12
N GLU A 144 26.67 18.47 13.43
CA GLU A 144 27.45 17.34 13.97
C GLU A 144 26.87 15.97 13.58
N LEU A 145 25.54 15.85 13.52
CA LEU A 145 24.87 14.63 13.09
C LEU A 145 25.05 14.38 11.58
N GLU A 146 25.05 15.42 10.76
CA GLU A 146 25.33 15.30 9.32
C GLU A 146 26.75 14.83 9.06
N LYS A 147 27.75 15.41 9.75
CA LYS A 147 29.15 14.95 9.71
C LYS A 147 29.35 13.52 10.21
N ARG A 148 28.45 13.02 11.08
CA ARG A 148 28.47 11.62 11.55
C ARG A 148 27.67 10.68 10.64
N LYS A 149 26.72 11.19 9.86
CA LYS A 149 25.90 10.43 8.90
C LYS A 149 26.59 10.25 7.56
N GLU A 150 27.48 11.16 7.18
CA GLU A 150 28.50 10.87 6.18
C GLU A 150 29.30 9.67 6.69
N LYS A 151 29.02 8.49 6.12
CA LYS A 151 29.82 7.29 6.35
C LYS A 151 31.27 7.70 6.07
N PRO A 152 32.23 7.48 6.97
CA PRO A 152 33.61 7.72 6.63
C PRO A 152 33.93 6.91 5.38
N ASP A 153 34.30 7.60 4.30
CA ASP A 153 34.67 7.03 2.99
C ASP A 153 36.02 6.28 3.05
N GLN A 154 36.40 5.84 4.25
CA GLN A 154 37.62 5.12 4.52
C GLN A 154 37.32 3.63 4.39
N SER A 155 37.28 3.14 3.15
CA SER A 155 37.62 1.74 2.91
C SER A 155 39.08 1.56 3.30
N ILE A 156 39.33 1.16 4.55
CA ILE A 156 40.68 0.79 4.99
C ILE A 156 41.00 -0.56 4.35
N SER A 157 41.63 -0.52 3.18
CA SER A 157 42.20 -1.71 2.54
C SER A 157 43.47 -2.10 3.30
N ILE A 158 43.34 -3.04 4.24
CA ILE A 158 44.47 -3.59 4.98
C ILE A 158 45.20 -4.57 4.04
N LEU A 159 46.30 -4.10 3.43
CA LEU A 159 47.27 -4.95 2.74
C LEU A 159 48.24 -5.54 3.77
N TYR A 160 48.36 -6.86 3.81
CA TYR A 160 49.20 -7.57 4.78
C TYR A 160 50.67 -7.51 4.34
N GLU A 161 51.56 -7.04 5.22
CA GLU A 161 53.01 -7.28 5.05
C GLU A 161 53.29 -8.77 5.21
N ASN A 162 53.63 -9.42 4.11
CA ASN A 162 54.07 -10.81 4.11
C ASN A 162 55.57 -10.89 4.46
N LYS A 163 55.90 -10.89 5.76
CA LYS A 163 57.24 -11.28 6.22
C LYS A 163 57.28 -12.78 6.54
N GLY A 164 57.29 -13.63 5.50
CA GLY A 164 57.49 -15.06 5.68
C GLY A 164 57.34 -15.90 4.40
N ARG A 165 57.80 -17.16 4.46
CA ARG A 165 57.66 -18.18 3.39
C ARG A 165 56.22 -18.74 3.25
N GLY A 166 55.26 -18.21 3.99
CA GLY A 166 53.84 -18.58 3.87
C GLY A 166 53.17 -17.67 2.85
N GLY A 167 52.39 -18.23 1.92
CA GLY A 167 51.65 -17.43 0.93
C GLY A 167 50.66 -16.43 1.55
N VAL A 168 49.92 -15.73 0.69
CA VAL A 168 48.90 -14.75 1.13
C VAL A 168 47.84 -15.43 1.99
N ARG A 169 47.72 -15.01 3.25
CA ARG A 169 46.67 -15.49 4.17
C ARG A 169 45.48 -14.56 4.18
N ARG A 170 44.30 -15.14 4.27
CA ARG A 170 43.04 -14.41 4.38
C ARG A 170 42.80 -13.98 5.83
N PRO A 171 42.44 -12.72 6.06
CA PRO A 171 42.17 -12.22 7.41
C PRO A 171 40.83 -12.73 7.94
N PHE A 172 40.84 -13.10 9.21
CA PHE A 172 39.64 -13.14 10.03
C PHE A 172 39.69 -11.95 10.99
N PHE A 173 38.80 -10.97 10.78
CA PHE A 173 38.85 -9.72 11.54
C PHE A 173 38.20 -9.87 12.92
N VAL A 174 38.92 -9.42 13.93
CA VAL A 174 38.47 -9.37 15.31
C VAL A 174 38.62 -7.95 15.82
N GLU A 175 37.52 -7.28 16.10
CA GLU A 175 37.52 -5.94 16.66
C GLU A 175 37.68 -6.00 18.17
N ILE A 176 38.55 -5.13 18.70
CA ILE A 176 38.81 -5.01 20.12
C ILE A 176 38.41 -3.60 20.55
N SER A 177 37.43 -3.54 21.43
CA SER A 177 36.99 -2.34 22.14
C SER A 177 37.45 -2.38 23.60
N LYS A 178 37.25 -1.28 24.33
CA LYS A 178 37.60 -1.19 25.76
C LYS A 178 36.94 -2.28 26.62
N SER A 179 35.71 -2.69 26.29
CA SER A 179 34.89 -3.59 27.11
C SER A 179 34.62 -4.96 26.48
N ALA A 180 34.72 -5.07 25.15
CA ALA A 180 34.33 -6.27 24.42
C ALA A 180 35.24 -6.56 23.23
N VAL A 181 35.31 -7.84 22.88
CA VAL A 181 35.93 -8.34 21.65
C VAL A 181 34.82 -8.77 20.72
N THR A 182 34.74 -8.19 19.52
CA THR A 182 33.71 -8.51 18.53
C THR A 182 34.32 -9.32 17.40
N LEU A 183 33.78 -10.52 17.18
CA LEU A 183 34.11 -11.33 16.00
C LEU A 183 33.30 -10.80 14.82
N LEU A 184 33.98 -10.33 13.78
CA LEU A 184 33.33 -9.75 12.61
C LEU A 184 33.01 -10.85 11.57
N PRO A 185 31.80 -10.84 10.98
CA PRO A 185 31.43 -11.79 9.96
C PRO A 185 32.28 -11.62 8.69
N ASN A 186 32.68 -12.75 8.12
CA ASN A 186 33.36 -12.87 6.83
C ASN A 186 32.67 -14.00 6.05
N ASP A 187 32.33 -13.74 4.79
CA ASP A 187 31.52 -14.61 3.93
C ASP A 187 32.02 -16.07 3.87
N LEU A 188 33.34 -16.27 3.91
CA LEU A 188 33.95 -17.58 3.76
C LEU A 188 34.18 -18.28 5.08
N ASP A 189 34.89 -17.64 6.00
CA ASP A 189 35.42 -18.34 7.18
C ASP A 189 34.42 -18.31 8.35
N TYR A 190 33.62 -17.25 8.47
CA TYR A 190 32.69 -17.08 9.59
C TYR A 190 31.49 -18.03 9.50
N LYS A 191 30.93 -18.18 8.29
CA LYS A 191 29.84 -19.14 8.02
C LYS A 191 30.27 -20.58 8.27
N ASN A 192 31.52 -20.91 7.95
CA ASN A 192 32.08 -22.24 8.22
C ASN A 192 32.32 -22.51 9.72
N LEU A 193 32.60 -21.46 10.50
CA LEU A 193 32.91 -21.56 11.92
C LEU A 193 31.65 -21.57 12.81
N PHE A 194 30.69 -20.70 12.51
CA PHE A 194 29.54 -20.45 13.39
C PHE A 194 28.18 -20.76 12.77
N GLY A 195 28.10 -20.89 11.44
CA GLY A 195 26.85 -21.20 10.71
C GLY A 195 25.89 -20.03 10.54
N ASP A 196 26.20 -18.87 11.12
CA ASP A 196 25.42 -17.63 11.05
C ASP A 196 26.27 -16.45 10.58
N GLU A 197 25.64 -15.35 10.13
CA GLU A 197 26.33 -14.14 9.64
C GLU A 197 26.28 -12.99 10.67
N LYS A 198 25.87 -13.26 11.91
CA LYS A 198 25.72 -12.23 12.94
C LYS A 198 27.04 -12.03 13.71
N PRO A 199 27.51 -10.78 13.89
CA PRO A 199 28.68 -10.50 14.71
C PRO A 199 28.47 -10.99 16.15
N ARG A 200 29.50 -11.62 16.73
CA ARG A 200 29.47 -12.14 18.10
C ARG A 200 30.30 -11.23 19.01
N GLN A 201 29.66 -10.68 20.04
CA GLN A 201 30.33 -9.89 21.06
C GLN A 201 30.72 -10.77 22.25
N LEU A 202 32.01 -10.74 22.59
CA LEU A 202 32.60 -11.50 23.67
C LEU A 202 33.04 -10.54 24.77
N PRO A 203 32.55 -10.69 26.01
CA PRO A 203 33.02 -9.88 27.13
C PRO A 203 34.51 -10.12 27.40
N LEU A 204 35.28 -9.05 27.57
CA LEU A 204 36.74 -9.14 27.78
C LEU A 204 37.11 -10.01 28.99
N ALA A 205 36.33 -9.91 30.08
CA ALA A 205 36.57 -10.64 31.33
C ALA A 205 36.57 -12.17 31.15
N ASN A 206 35.88 -12.68 30.12
CA ASN A 206 35.69 -14.12 29.90
C ASN A 206 36.41 -14.64 28.66
N ILE A 207 37.30 -13.85 28.04
CA ILE A 207 37.85 -14.19 26.72
C ILE A 207 38.63 -15.52 26.72
N GLY A 208 39.47 -15.77 27.73
CA GLY A 208 40.25 -17.02 27.85
C GLY A 208 39.40 -18.27 28.11
N LYS A 209 38.17 -18.10 28.61
CA LYS A 209 37.22 -19.20 28.85
C LYS A 209 36.14 -19.30 27.76
N ASN A 210 36.10 -18.35 26.84
CA ASN A 210 35.03 -18.26 25.87
C ASN A 210 35.19 -19.35 24.80
N GLN A 211 34.15 -20.19 24.65
CA GLN A 211 34.16 -21.28 23.68
C GLN A 211 34.25 -20.76 22.24
N ASP A 212 33.66 -19.60 21.93
CA ASP A 212 33.66 -19.07 20.56
C ASP A 212 35.03 -18.53 20.16
N PHE A 213 35.79 -17.95 21.10
CA PHE A 213 37.17 -17.53 20.86
C PHE A 213 38.10 -18.74 20.67
N LYS A 214 37.94 -19.77 21.50
CA LYS A 214 38.70 -21.02 21.36
C LYS A 214 38.40 -21.72 20.03
N LYS A 215 37.13 -21.78 19.61
CA LYS A 215 36.72 -22.31 18.30
C LYS A 215 37.41 -21.58 17.15
N LEU A 216 37.51 -20.25 17.22
CA LEU A 216 38.24 -19.47 16.22
C LEU A 216 39.71 -19.88 16.15
N LEU A 217 40.40 -19.95 17.30
CA LEU A 217 41.81 -20.35 17.34
C LEU A 217 42.03 -21.80 16.87
N ASP A 218 41.14 -22.73 17.25
CA ASP A 218 41.16 -24.12 16.79
C ASP A 218 40.90 -24.21 15.27
N TYR A 219 40.03 -23.37 14.73
CA TYR A 219 39.75 -23.28 13.30
C TYR A 219 40.95 -22.75 12.52
N VAL A 220 41.60 -21.69 13.00
CA VAL A 220 42.83 -21.14 12.39
C VAL A 220 44.03 -22.06 12.61
N LEU A 221 44.02 -22.95 13.59
CA LEU A 221 45.07 -23.97 13.74
C LEU A 221 44.86 -25.18 12.81
N SER A 222 43.61 -25.61 12.64
CA SER A 222 43.27 -26.86 11.95
C SER A 222 42.93 -26.69 10.47
N HIS A 223 42.43 -25.51 10.07
CA HIS A 223 41.91 -25.20 8.72
C HIS A 223 40.90 -26.22 8.19
N LYS A 224 40.07 -26.78 9.08
CA LYS A 224 39.01 -27.72 8.72
C LYS A 224 37.67 -27.00 8.66
N ALA A 225 37.04 -27.00 7.49
CA ALA A 225 35.62 -26.69 7.34
C ALA A 225 34.77 -27.95 7.56
N PRO A 226 33.44 -27.78 7.77
CA PRO A 226 32.51 -28.91 7.84
C PRO A 226 32.60 -29.87 6.65
N ASN A 227 32.98 -29.35 5.46
CA ASN A 227 33.02 -30.10 4.21
C ASN A 227 34.43 -30.57 3.79
N GLY A 228 35.45 -30.42 4.66
CA GLY A 228 36.82 -30.85 4.39
C GLY A 228 37.88 -29.78 4.69
N LEU A 229 39.12 -30.00 4.23
CA LEU A 229 40.18 -28.98 4.31
C LEU A 229 39.79 -27.78 3.45
N LEU A 230 39.77 -26.60 4.05
CA LEU A 230 39.80 -25.35 3.28
C LEU A 230 41.13 -25.35 2.55
N ARG A 231 41.13 -24.95 1.27
CA ARG A 231 42.29 -25.00 0.35
C ARG A 231 43.61 -24.70 1.08
N GLY A 232 44.66 -25.44 0.75
CA GLY A 232 46.01 -25.22 1.29
C GLY A 232 46.16 -25.48 2.79
N ARG A 233 47.39 -25.76 3.24
CA ARG A 233 47.71 -25.74 4.67
C ARG A 233 47.94 -24.28 5.03
N ARG A 234 47.09 -23.70 5.88
CA ARG A 234 47.30 -22.37 6.50
C ARG A 234 46.95 -21.13 5.67
N ASP A 235 45.69 -21.10 5.22
CA ASP A 235 45.11 -20.02 4.38
C ASP A 235 44.40 -18.88 5.16
N THR A 236 44.20 -18.99 6.48
CA THR A 236 43.49 -17.97 7.29
C THR A 236 44.36 -17.51 8.46
N ILE A 237 44.30 -16.22 8.83
CA ILE A 237 45.01 -15.61 9.96
C ILE A 237 44.09 -14.68 10.76
N VAL A 238 44.19 -14.68 12.10
CA VAL A 238 43.40 -13.76 12.94
C VAL A 238 44.02 -12.37 12.89
N THR A 239 43.28 -11.36 12.46
CA THR A 239 43.74 -9.96 12.40
C THR A 239 42.97 -9.10 13.39
N PHE A 240 43.68 -8.46 14.32
CA PHE A 240 43.06 -7.63 15.33
C PHE A 240 42.89 -6.18 14.86
N LEU A 241 41.65 -5.68 14.92
CA LEU A 241 41.30 -4.28 14.71
C LEU A 241 41.16 -3.61 16.08
N VAL A 242 42.16 -2.82 16.46
CA VAL A 242 42.24 -2.23 17.80
C VAL A 242 41.73 -0.79 17.76
N ARG A 243 40.66 -0.49 18.52
CA ARG A 243 40.24 0.90 18.74
C ARG A 243 41.29 1.66 19.57
N PRO A 244 41.44 2.99 19.40
CA PRO A 244 42.46 3.76 20.10
C PRO A 244 42.38 3.67 21.64
N ASP A 245 41.19 3.41 22.19
CA ASP A 245 40.92 3.25 23.62
C ASP A 245 41.10 1.81 24.14
N ALA A 246 41.44 0.86 23.27
CA ALA A 246 41.40 -0.58 23.55
C ALA A 246 42.77 -1.27 23.67
N ILE A 247 43.87 -0.51 23.83
CA ILE A 247 45.24 -1.05 23.87
C ILE A 247 45.44 -2.09 25.00
N ASN A 248 44.88 -1.83 26.19
CA ASN A 248 44.97 -2.76 27.32
C ASN A 248 44.17 -4.04 27.08
N ALA A 249 43.00 -3.91 26.45
CA ALA A 249 42.18 -5.05 26.04
C ALA A 249 42.91 -5.90 24.99
N TYR A 250 43.55 -5.25 24.01
CA TYR A 250 44.39 -5.93 23.02
C TYR A 250 45.50 -6.75 23.66
N ARG A 251 46.24 -6.18 24.63
CA ARG A 251 47.30 -6.92 25.33
C ARG A 251 46.78 -8.15 26.07
N ALA A 252 45.58 -8.09 26.64
CA ALA A 252 44.97 -9.24 27.29
C ALA A 252 44.60 -10.34 26.28
N VAL A 253 43.94 -9.97 25.18
CA VAL A 253 43.57 -10.90 24.10
C VAL A 253 44.81 -11.51 23.42
N ALA A 254 45.83 -10.70 23.17
CA ALA A 254 47.10 -11.14 22.59
C ALA A 254 47.79 -12.16 23.50
N ARG A 255 47.81 -11.93 24.82
CA ARG A 255 48.38 -12.91 25.78
C ARG A 255 47.67 -14.26 25.74
N GLU A 256 46.35 -14.28 25.62
CA GLU A 256 45.57 -15.52 25.51
C GLU A 256 45.87 -16.25 24.20
N ALA A 257 45.97 -15.51 23.10
CA ALA A 257 46.37 -16.07 21.80
C ALA A 257 47.81 -16.61 21.83
N ASP A 258 48.76 -15.87 22.41
CA ASP A 258 50.16 -16.29 22.58
C ASP A 258 50.26 -17.57 23.43
N GLN A 259 49.45 -17.69 24.50
CA GLN A 259 49.39 -18.91 25.31
C GLN A 259 48.88 -20.10 24.50
N PHE A 260 47.87 -19.89 23.67
CA PHE A 260 47.34 -20.91 22.78
C PHE A 260 48.35 -21.34 21.70
N GLU A 261 49.09 -20.39 21.13
CA GLU A 261 50.18 -20.66 20.19
C GLU A 261 51.29 -21.49 20.86
N LYS A 262 51.72 -21.09 22.06
CA LYS A 262 52.72 -21.84 22.87
C LYS A 262 52.28 -23.27 23.15
N ALA A 263 51.01 -23.48 23.50
CA ALA A 263 50.47 -24.82 23.71
C ALA A 263 50.47 -25.69 22.44
N ASN A 264 50.49 -25.07 21.26
CA ASN A 264 50.40 -25.75 19.96
C ASN A 264 51.66 -25.59 19.08
N GLU A 265 52.80 -25.17 19.63
CA GLU A 265 54.05 -24.91 18.88
C GLU A 265 54.44 -26.04 17.93
N LYS A 266 54.29 -27.30 18.37
CA LYS A 266 54.61 -28.49 17.56
C LYS A 266 53.81 -28.56 16.24
N LYS A 267 52.58 -28.03 16.23
CA LYS A 267 51.71 -27.97 15.05
C LYS A 267 51.96 -26.73 14.18
N LEU A 268 52.62 -25.71 14.73
CA LEU A 268 52.92 -24.44 14.09
C LEU A 268 54.28 -24.42 13.39
N VAL A 269 55.12 -25.45 13.53
CA VAL A 269 56.38 -25.53 12.79
C VAL A 269 56.13 -25.50 11.28
N VAL A 270 56.74 -24.54 10.57
CA VAL A 270 56.69 -24.36 9.10
C VAL A 270 57.94 -24.97 8.45
N GLY A 271 59.06 -24.96 9.16
CA GLY A 271 60.33 -25.48 8.70
C GLY A 271 61.38 -25.41 9.80
N MET A 272 62.58 -25.91 9.52
CA MET A 272 63.73 -25.77 10.39
C MET A 272 64.76 -24.85 9.72
N LEU A 273 65.33 -23.94 10.51
CA LEU A 273 66.47 -23.15 10.10
C LEU A 273 67.71 -24.06 9.99
N PRO A 274 68.75 -23.65 9.24
CA PRO A 274 70.00 -24.41 9.12
C PRO A 274 70.70 -24.67 10.46
N ASN A 275 70.39 -23.88 11.49
CA ASN A 275 70.90 -24.03 12.86
C ASN A 275 70.04 -24.97 13.73
N GLY A 276 69.05 -25.67 13.16
CA GLY A 276 68.15 -26.58 13.87
C GLY A 276 67.00 -25.90 14.63
N ALA A 277 66.90 -24.57 14.63
CA ALA A 277 65.80 -23.88 15.28
C ALA A 277 64.49 -24.00 14.46
N PRO A 278 63.34 -24.33 15.08
CA PRO A 278 62.07 -24.39 14.37
C PRO A 278 61.59 -22.97 14.00
N VAL A 279 61.19 -22.80 12.75
CA VAL A 279 60.46 -21.61 12.29
C VAL A 279 58.99 -21.82 12.62
N LEU A 280 58.48 -21.07 13.59
CA LEU A 280 57.08 -21.11 14.01
C LEU A 280 56.24 -20.17 13.15
N ASP A 281 55.03 -20.64 12.86
CA ASP A 281 53.98 -19.86 12.22
C ASP A 281 53.13 -19.13 13.28
N SER A 282 52.74 -17.89 13.01
CA SER A 282 51.83 -17.14 13.87
C SER A 282 50.36 -17.38 13.45
N LEU A 283 49.48 -17.64 14.41
CA LEU A 283 48.02 -17.70 14.20
C LEU A 283 47.41 -16.29 14.17
N THR A 284 48.10 -15.33 14.77
CA THR A 284 47.69 -13.93 14.84
C THR A 284 48.57 -13.03 13.97
N GLY A 285 47.94 -12.13 13.23
CA GLY A 285 48.56 -11.08 12.44
C GLY A 285 48.55 -9.76 13.19
N LYS A 286 49.65 -9.01 13.11
CA LYS A 286 49.73 -7.64 13.60
C LYS A 286 49.34 -6.71 12.46
N ALA A 287 48.14 -6.12 12.51
CA ALA A 287 47.89 -4.91 11.72
C ALA A 287 48.73 -3.79 12.34
N PRO A 288 49.49 -3.01 11.54
CA PRO A 288 50.23 -1.88 12.08
C PRO A 288 49.23 -0.93 12.76
N LEU A 289 49.53 -0.56 14.00
CA LEU A 289 48.75 0.45 14.72
C LEU A 289 48.84 1.76 13.92
N PRO A 290 47.77 2.56 13.84
CA PRO A 290 47.77 3.87 13.17
C PRO A 290 48.58 4.95 13.95
N GLY A 291 49.74 4.57 14.50
CA GLY A 291 50.70 5.43 15.18
C GLY A 291 52.14 5.30 14.64
N GLU A 292 52.42 4.35 13.75
CA GLU A 292 53.67 4.31 12.98
C GLU A 292 53.35 4.72 11.54
N GLY A 293 53.15 6.03 11.37
CA GLY A 293 52.74 6.63 10.10
C GLY A 293 53.78 6.41 9.00
N LYS A 294 53.55 5.40 8.17
CA LYS A 294 53.72 5.50 6.72
C LYS A 294 52.57 4.75 6.06
N ILE A 295 51.55 5.50 5.66
CA ILE A 295 50.65 5.08 4.60
C ILE A 295 51.52 5.13 3.34
N VAL A 296 52.03 3.98 2.92
CA VAL A 296 52.63 3.86 1.59
C VAL A 296 51.45 3.72 0.64
N LEU A 297 51.08 4.83 0.02
CA LEU A 297 50.26 4.83 -1.19
C LEU A 297 51.21 4.46 -2.34
N ASP A 298 51.03 3.27 -2.89
CA ASP A 298 51.38 2.93 -4.28
C ASP A 298 50.07 2.55 -5.00
#